data_AF-A0A1G0F2R0-F1
#
_entry.id   AF-A0A1G0F2R0-F1
#
_cell.length_a   1.000
_cell.length_b   1.000
_cell.length_c   1.000
_cell.angle_alpha   90.00
_cell.angle_beta   90.00
_cell.angle_gamma   90.00
#
_symmetry.space_group_name_H-M   'P 1'
#
loop_
_entity.id
_entity.type
_entity.pdbx_description
1 polymer ?
#
loop_
_entity_poly.entity_id
_entity_poly.type
_entity_poly.pdbx_seq_one_letter_code
_entity_poly.pdbx_strand_id
1 'polypeptide(L)'
;MQALASYIMRGRLQAVMTVVMFAGLSFLLPPFTSPLSFFSGAALTLVTLRLGPQQGVWVLLLAAVTLGLFSLLSLSNVVPAVAVAGAIWIPAWLLAVVLRRTVSWSQTMTVALAMGMALVLAIFAALGDPVEWFYQALEENLKPLLLASMTGVDQADATIEQLLRQLSQGMTGTVAMAVVTHALICLLLGRWWQATLYNPGGFKTEFLGLRLGKALAGIAVLLLALDLAGTGHLVSNLLLVAEAVFVLQGLAVVHAIASAKGLHSGWLAPMYVLMPFLMGLLALMGVVDVWADFRARAGVAKTKDS
;
A
#
# COMPACT_ATOMS: atom_id res chain seq x y z
N MET A 1 -13.99 -16.37 4.27
CA MET A 1 -13.76 -15.42 3.15
C MET A 1 -14.63 -15.69 1.92
N GLN A 2 -14.82 -16.94 1.49
CA GLN A 2 -15.66 -17.27 0.33
C GLN A 2 -17.10 -16.73 0.45
N ALA A 3 -17.74 -16.82 1.62
CA ALA A 3 -19.09 -16.29 1.84
C ALA A 3 -19.18 -14.77 1.60
N LEU A 4 -18.23 -13.99 2.13
CA LEU A 4 -18.17 -12.55 1.93
C LEU A 4 -17.93 -12.20 0.45
N ALA A 5 -16.97 -12.85 -0.18
CA ALA A 5 -16.69 -12.65 -1.60
C ALA A 5 -17.93 -12.99 -2.47
N SER A 6 -18.61 -14.10 -2.19
CA SER A 6 -19.86 -14.47 -2.86
C SER A 6 -20.96 -13.43 -2.63
N TYR A 7 -21.09 -12.89 -1.42
CA TYR A 7 -22.08 -11.84 -1.11
C TYR A 7 -21.83 -10.56 -1.93
N ILE A 8 -20.58 -10.07 -1.96
CA ILE A 8 -20.17 -8.90 -2.77
C ILE A 8 -20.57 -9.11 -4.24
N MET A 9 -20.39 -10.33 -4.75
CA MET A 9 -20.65 -10.67 -6.15
C MET A 9 -22.12 -10.93 -6.49
N ARG A 10 -23.06 -10.90 -5.53
CA ARG A 10 -24.51 -11.09 -5.79
C ARG A 10 -25.14 -9.93 -6.56
N GLY A 11 -24.57 -8.74 -6.47
CA GLY A 11 -25.09 -7.57 -7.16
C GLY A 11 -24.38 -6.28 -6.76
N ARG A 12 -24.63 -5.22 -7.55
CA ARG A 12 -23.99 -3.92 -7.37
C ARG A 12 -24.28 -3.32 -5.98
N LEU A 13 -25.50 -3.49 -5.48
CA LEU A 13 -25.89 -2.95 -4.19
C LEU A 13 -25.11 -3.61 -3.04
N GLN A 14 -24.93 -4.93 -3.08
CA GLN A 14 -24.16 -5.68 -2.08
C GLN A 14 -22.69 -5.26 -2.09
N ALA A 15 -22.13 -5.01 -3.28
CA ALA A 15 -20.78 -4.45 -3.41
C ALA A 15 -20.68 -3.05 -2.78
N VAL A 16 -21.58 -2.13 -3.14
CA VAL A 16 -21.60 -0.75 -2.59
C VAL A 16 -21.76 -0.77 -1.08
N MET A 17 -22.71 -1.54 -0.54
CA MET A 17 -22.91 -1.68 0.90
C MET A 17 -21.64 -2.19 1.59
N THR A 18 -20.98 -3.21 1.01
CA THR A 18 -19.75 -3.76 1.59
C THR A 18 -18.62 -2.73 1.62
N VAL A 19 -18.40 -2.02 0.51
CA VAL A 19 -17.39 -0.97 0.41
C VAL A 19 -17.65 0.15 1.43
N VAL A 20 -18.89 0.64 1.51
CA VAL A 20 -19.27 1.74 2.41
C VAL A 20 -19.23 1.30 3.87
N MET A 21 -19.76 0.12 4.22
CA MET A 21 -19.78 -0.36 5.60
C MET A 21 -18.36 -0.55 6.14
N PHE A 22 -17.47 -1.19 5.38
CA PHE A 22 -16.07 -1.35 5.82
C PHE A 22 -15.33 -0.02 5.93
N ALA A 23 -15.60 0.94 5.03
CA ALA A 23 -15.03 2.28 5.14
C ALA A 23 -15.57 3.04 6.35
N GLY A 24 -16.89 3.03 6.58
CA GLY A 24 -17.52 3.68 7.75
C GLY A 24 -17.04 3.06 9.07
N LEU A 25 -17.02 1.73 9.17
CA LEU A 25 -16.53 1.03 10.36
C LEU A 25 -15.05 1.30 10.62
N SER A 26 -14.25 1.53 9.57
CA SER A 26 -12.83 1.88 9.73
C SER A 26 -12.63 3.20 10.48
N PHE A 27 -13.57 4.14 10.43
CA PHE A 27 -13.50 5.37 11.23
C PHE A 27 -13.95 5.18 12.68
N LEU A 28 -14.86 4.24 12.94
CA LEU A 28 -15.51 4.08 14.24
C LEU A 28 -14.76 3.18 15.22
N LEU A 29 -13.83 2.36 14.73
CA LEU A 29 -13.19 1.31 15.54
C LEU A 29 -11.65 1.38 15.54
N PRO A 30 -11.00 2.42 16.11
CA PRO A 30 -9.57 2.31 16.47
C PRO A 30 -9.36 1.16 17.50
N PRO A 31 -8.38 0.24 17.34
CA PRO A 31 -7.27 0.18 16.38
C PRO A 31 -7.54 -0.62 15.08
N PHE A 32 -8.76 -1.10 14.86
CA PHE A 32 -9.15 -1.88 13.68
C PHE A 32 -9.39 -1.03 12.42
N THR A 33 -9.00 0.25 12.43
CA THR A 33 -9.12 1.17 11.30
C THR A 33 -8.42 0.64 10.05
N SER A 34 -7.17 0.18 10.19
CA SER A 34 -6.36 -0.34 9.09
C SER A 34 -6.92 -1.63 8.46
N PRO A 35 -7.25 -2.71 9.21
CA PRO A 35 -7.76 -3.92 8.59
C PRO A 35 -9.11 -3.72 7.90
N LEU A 36 -10.03 -2.93 8.46
CA LEU A 36 -11.36 -2.73 7.87
C LEU A 36 -11.29 -1.94 6.56
N SER A 37 -10.43 -0.92 6.49
CA SER A 37 -10.25 -0.15 5.25
C SER A 37 -9.70 -1.00 4.10
N PHE A 38 -8.84 -1.99 4.37
CA PHE A 38 -8.39 -2.94 3.35
C PHE A 38 -9.53 -3.77 2.76
N PHE A 39 -10.53 -4.15 3.56
CA PHE A 39 -11.69 -4.92 3.08
C PHE A 39 -12.60 -4.07 2.18
N SER A 40 -12.71 -2.78 2.47
CA SER A 40 -13.42 -1.83 1.62
C SER A 40 -12.82 -1.77 0.22
N GLY A 41 -11.51 -1.52 0.11
CA GLY A 41 -10.82 -1.51 -1.18
C GLY A 41 -10.76 -2.90 -1.84
N ALA A 42 -10.64 -3.99 -1.08
CA ALA A 42 -10.66 -5.35 -1.60
C ALA A 42 -11.99 -5.71 -2.28
N ALA A 43 -13.13 -5.26 -1.72
CA ALA A 43 -14.43 -5.47 -2.34
C ALA A 43 -14.53 -4.73 -3.69
N LEU A 44 -14.05 -3.48 -3.74
CA LEU A 44 -14.01 -2.69 -4.97
C LEU A 44 -13.09 -3.31 -6.04
N THR A 45 -11.89 -3.75 -5.65
CA THR A 45 -10.95 -4.39 -6.58
C THR A 45 -11.48 -5.74 -7.07
N LEU A 46 -12.13 -6.56 -6.22
CA LEU A 46 -12.78 -7.81 -6.62
C LEU A 46 -13.82 -7.57 -7.72
N VAL A 47 -14.72 -6.60 -7.53
CA VAL A 47 -15.73 -6.22 -8.54
C VAL A 47 -15.05 -5.78 -9.83
N THR A 48 -14.01 -4.95 -9.72
CA THR A 48 -13.27 -4.44 -10.88
C THR A 48 -12.58 -5.55 -11.67
N LEU A 49 -11.92 -6.48 -10.99
CA LEU A 49 -11.23 -7.62 -11.60
C LEU A 49 -12.21 -8.58 -12.28
N ARG A 50 -13.38 -8.85 -11.65
CA ARG A 50 -14.34 -9.86 -12.15
C ARG A 50 -15.35 -9.30 -13.14
N LEU A 51 -15.98 -8.16 -12.84
CA LEU A 51 -17.04 -7.57 -13.65
C LEU A 51 -16.54 -6.44 -14.58
N GLY A 52 -15.30 -6.01 -14.41
CA GLY A 52 -14.63 -5.06 -15.29
C GLY A 52 -14.59 -3.62 -14.77
N PRO A 53 -13.80 -2.76 -15.44
CA PRO A 53 -13.52 -1.39 -14.99
C PRO A 53 -14.79 -0.56 -14.79
N GLN A 54 -15.74 -0.64 -15.73
CA GLN A 54 -16.98 0.12 -15.70
C GLN A 54 -17.83 -0.18 -14.46
N GLN A 55 -17.96 -1.47 -14.11
CA GLN A 55 -18.70 -1.86 -12.91
C GLN A 55 -17.97 -1.41 -11.63
N GLY A 56 -16.64 -1.50 -11.62
CA GLY A 56 -15.80 -0.95 -10.56
C GLY A 56 -16.02 0.56 -10.34
N VAL A 57 -16.03 1.35 -11.41
CA VAL A 57 -16.27 2.81 -11.33
C VAL A 57 -17.66 3.10 -10.75
N TRP A 58 -18.70 2.38 -11.19
CA TRP A 58 -20.04 2.59 -10.64
C TRP A 58 -20.10 2.29 -9.15
N VAL A 59 -19.45 1.22 -8.68
CA VAL A 59 -19.37 0.93 -7.24
C VAL A 59 -18.61 2.03 -6.49
N LEU A 60 -17.48 2.49 -7.03
CA LEU A 60 -16.69 3.58 -6.46
C LEU A 60 -17.52 4.86 -6.34
N LEU A 61 -18.17 5.30 -7.41
CA LEU A 61 -18.96 6.54 -7.44
C LEU A 61 -20.13 6.48 -6.46
N LEU A 62 -20.89 5.37 -6.47
CA LEU A 62 -22.02 5.20 -5.55
C LEU A 62 -21.54 5.16 -4.10
N ALA A 63 -20.45 4.43 -3.81
CA ALA A 63 -19.88 4.39 -2.47
C ALA A 63 -19.36 5.77 -2.02
N ALA A 64 -18.75 6.55 -2.91
CA ALA A 64 -18.26 7.90 -2.63
C ALA A 64 -19.40 8.88 -2.34
N VAL A 65 -20.48 8.83 -3.11
CA VAL A 65 -21.68 9.63 -2.82
C VAL A 65 -22.28 9.23 -1.48
N THR A 66 -22.46 7.93 -1.22
CA THR A 66 -23.05 7.46 0.05
C THR A 66 -22.19 7.85 1.25
N LEU A 67 -20.87 7.62 1.19
CA LEU A 67 -19.95 7.98 2.28
C LEU A 67 -19.84 9.50 2.43
N GLY A 68 -19.86 10.25 1.32
CA GLY A 68 -19.86 11.71 1.31
C GLY A 68 -21.08 12.31 1.98
N LEU A 69 -22.28 11.79 1.67
CA LEU A 69 -23.52 12.19 2.32
C LEU A 69 -23.49 11.85 3.82
N PHE A 70 -23.04 10.64 4.18
CA PHE A 70 -22.88 10.26 5.59
C PHE A 70 -21.92 11.20 6.33
N SER A 71 -20.74 11.45 5.76
CA SER A 71 -19.73 12.35 6.34
C SER A 71 -20.26 13.79 6.48
N LEU A 72 -20.97 14.30 5.47
CA LEU A 72 -21.57 15.63 5.52
C LEU A 72 -22.65 15.72 6.60
N LEU A 73 -23.52 14.72 6.73
CA LEU A 73 -24.62 14.74 7.70
C LEU A 73 -24.14 14.50 9.14
N SER A 74 -23.12 13.65 9.34
CA SER A 74 -22.63 13.28 10.68
C SER A 74 -21.51 14.19 11.18
N LEU A 75 -20.62 14.67 10.31
CA LEU A 75 -19.43 15.44 10.66
C LEU A 75 -19.49 16.90 10.18
N SER A 76 -20.55 17.30 9.47
CA SER A 76 -20.64 18.60 8.79
C SER A 76 -19.45 18.87 7.85
N ASN A 77 -18.79 17.81 7.37
CA ASN A 77 -17.56 17.89 6.60
C ASN A 77 -17.45 16.73 5.61
N VAL A 78 -17.19 17.03 4.33
CA VAL A 78 -17.05 16.03 3.27
C VAL A 78 -15.59 15.55 3.09
N VAL A 79 -14.62 16.26 3.66
CA VAL A 79 -13.18 16.01 3.48
C VAL A 79 -12.79 14.56 3.82
N PRO A 80 -13.26 13.92 4.91
CA PRO A 80 -12.90 12.53 5.21
C PRO A 80 -13.35 11.55 4.12
N ALA A 81 -14.54 11.75 3.56
CA ALA A 81 -15.05 10.92 2.47
C ALA A 81 -14.26 11.11 1.17
N VAL A 82 -13.89 12.36 0.85
CA VAL A 82 -13.03 12.68 -0.30
C VAL A 82 -11.64 12.06 -0.12
N ALA A 83 -11.08 12.12 1.08
CA ALA A 83 -9.79 11.51 1.39
C ALA A 83 -9.83 9.98 1.20
N VAL A 84 -10.88 9.29 1.66
CA VAL A 84 -11.03 7.84 1.45
C VAL A 84 -11.17 7.52 -0.05
N ALA A 85 -12.03 8.23 -0.76
CA ALA A 85 -12.21 7.99 -2.20
C ALA A 85 -10.89 8.21 -2.97
N GLY A 86 -10.19 9.31 -2.68
CA GLY A 86 -8.95 9.71 -3.35
C GLY A 86 -7.73 8.88 -2.99
N ALA A 87 -7.51 8.60 -1.70
CA ALA A 87 -6.31 7.93 -1.21
C ALA A 87 -6.44 6.40 -1.16
N ILE A 88 -7.67 5.86 -1.07
CA ILE A 88 -7.89 4.42 -0.91
C ILE A 88 -8.54 3.82 -2.16
N TRP A 89 -9.71 4.31 -2.56
CA TRP A 89 -10.50 3.64 -3.60
C TRP A 89 -10.00 3.87 -5.02
N ILE A 90 -9.66 5.10 -5.39
CA ILE A 90 -9.18 5.44 -6.74
C ILE A 90 -7.86 4.70 -7.06
N PRO A 91 -6.82 4.74 -6.21
CA PRO A 91 -5.59 3.98 -6.41
C PRO A 91 -5.84 2.48 -6.54
N ALA A 92 -6.64 1.89 -5.65
CA ALA A 92 -6.95 0.46 -5.69
C ALA A 92 -7.70 0.08 -6.97
N TRP A 93 -8.71 0.87 -7.37
CA TRP A 93 -9.44 0.67 -8.62
C TRP A 93 -8.51 0.76 -9.84
N LEU A 94 -7.65 1.78 -9.91
CA LEU A 94 -6.69 1.96 -11.00
C LEU A 94 -5.79 0.73 -11.14
N LEU A 95 -5.19 0.26 -10.04
CA LEU A 95 -4.31 -0.91 -10.06
C LEU A 95 -5.07 -2.19 -10.42
N ALA A 96 -6.33 -2.34 -10.00
CA ALA A 96 -7.18 -3.44 -10.44
C ALA A 96 -7.48 -3.39 -11.95
N VAL A 97 -7.70 -2.21 -12.52
CA VAL A 97 -7.85 -2.04 -13.97
C VAL A 97 -6.58 -2.46 -14.70
N VAL A 98 -5.41 -2.03 -14.22
CA VAL A 98 -4.11 -2.41 -14.80
C VAL A 98 -3.92 -3.92 -14.73
N LEU A 99 -4.09 -4.54 -13.55
CA LEU A 99 -3.92 -5.98 -13.39
C LEU A 99 -4.89 -6.76 -14.28
N ARG A 100 -6.15 -6.32 -14.39
CA ARG A 100 -7.14 -6.97 -15.26
C ARG A 100 -6.77 -6.90 -16.74
N ARG A 101 -6.25 -5.77 -17.21
CA ARG A 101 -5.91 -5.57 -18.63
C ARG A 101 -4.62 -6.25 -19.04
N THR A 102 -3.66 -6.29 -18.12
CA THR A 102 -2.29 -6.75 -18.41
C THR A 102 -2.04 -8.18 -17.98
N VAL A 103 -2.80 -8.67 -16.99
CA VAL A 103 -2.57 -9.96 -16.32
C VAL A 103 -1.12 -10.08 -15.81
N SER A 104 -0.49 -8.95 -15.47
CA SER A 104 0.93 -8.88 -15.11
C SER A 104 1.14 -8.10 -13.81
N TRP A 105 1.54 -8.81 -12.76
CA TRP A 105 1.94 -8.18 -11.49
C TRP A 105 3.14 -7.24 -11.67
N SER A 106 4.09 -7.55 -12.55
CA SER A 106 5.21 -6.64 -12.81
C SER A 106 4.71 -5.29 -13.35
N GLN A 107 3.78 -5.29 -14.31
CA GLN A 107 3.25 -4.04 -14.86
C GLN A 107 2.39 -3.29 -13.84
N THR A 108 1.57 -3.99 -13.06
CA THR A 108 0.80 -3.40 -11.95
C THR A 108 1.70 -2.70 -10.94
N MET A 109 2.81 -3.34 -10.55
CA MET A 109 3.77 -2.79 -9.60
C MET A 109 4.53 -1.58 -10.18
N THR A 110 4.85 -1.60 -11.48
CA THR A 110 5.40 -0.43 -12.18
C THR A 110 4.45 0.75 -12.14
N VAL A 111 3.15 0.53 -12.41
CA VAL A 111 2.15 1.61 -12.33
C VAL A 111 1.96 2.07 -10.88
N ALA A 112 2.00 1.17 -9.91
CA ALA A 112 1.94 1.52 -8.49
C ALA A 112 3.11 2.41 -8.06
N LEU A 113 4.33 2.06 -8.47
CA LEU A 113 5.53 2.86 -8.26
C LEU A 113 5.40 4.25 -8.90
N ALA A 114 5.04 4.30 -10.19
CA ALA A 114 4.87 5.55 -10.93
C ALA A 114 3.79 6.45 -10.31
N MET A 115 2.67 5.87 -9.87
CA MET A 115 1.60 6.58 -9.18
C MET A 115 2.08 7.20 -7.86
N GLY A 116 2.83 6.45 -7.03
CA GLY A 116 3.38 6.99 -5.79
C GLY A 116 4.44 8.06 -6.02
N MET A 117 5.34 7.86 -6.98
CA MET A 117 6.33 8.88 -7.37
C MET A 117 5.66 10.15 -7.89
N ALA A 118 4.62 10.02 -8.72
CA ALA A 118 3.85 11.15 -9.20
C ALA A 118 3.16 11.91 -8.06
N LEU A 119 2.67 11.21 -7.04
CA LEU A 119 2.09 11.83 -5.85
C LEU A 119 3.14 12.62 -5.05
N VAL A 120 4.34 12.07 -4.85
CA VAL A 120 5.45 12.80 -4.22
C VAL A 120 5.77 14.08 -5.01
N LEU A 121 5.98 13.95 -6.32
CA LEU A 121 6.29 15.09 -7.18
C LEU A 121 5.19 16.15 -7.17
N ALA A 122 3.92 15.74 -7.18
CA ALA A 122 2.78 16.65 -7.10
C ALA A 122 2.75 17.43 -5.78
N ILE A 123 3.05 16.78 -4.64
CA ILE A 123 3.10 17.44 -3.33
C ILE A 123 4.26 18.44 -3.28
N PHE A 124 5.46 18.05 -3.74
CA PHE A 124 6.61 18.97 -3.83
C PHE A 124 6.31 20.18 -4.73
N ALA A 125 5.66 19.96 -5.88
CA ALA A 125 5.29 21.03 -6.79
C ALA A 125 4.21 21.96 -6.21
N ALA A 126 3.23 21.41 -5.47
CA ALA A 126 2.11 22.17 -4.93
C ALA A 126 2.49 23.00 -3.68
N LEU A 127 3.35 22.46 -2.81
CA LEU A 127 3.71 23.10 -1.55
C LEU A 127 5.00 23.92 -1.61
N GLY A 128 5.86 23.69 -2.60
CA GLY A 128 7.20 24.30 -2.69
C GLY A 128 8.17 23.71 -1.66
N ASP A 129 7.89 23.89 -0.38
CA ASP A 129 8.59 23.25 0.75
C ASP A 129 7.65 22.35 1.56
N PRO A 130 7.47 21.08 1.16
CA PRO A 130 6.68 20.12 1.92
C PRO A 130 7.24 19.83 3.32
N VAL A 131 8.56 19.94 3.50
CA VAL A 131 9.21 19.58 4.78
C VAL A 131 8.81 20.58 5.86
N GLU A 132 8.84 21.87 5.53
CA GLU A 132 8.37 22.92 6.43
C GLU A 132 6.86 22.83 6.65
N TRP A 133 6.07 22.56 5.61
CA TRP A 133 4.62 22.38 5.74
C TRP A 133 4.26 21.25 6.72
N PHE A 134 4.92 20.09 6.59
CA PHE A 134 4.69 18.96 7.49
C PHE A 134 5.24 19.24 8.90
N TYR A 135 6.36 19.95 9.01
CA TYR A 135 6.89 20.36 10.31
C TYR A 135 5.86 21.21 11.08
N GLN A 136 5.28 22.23 10.45
CA GLN A 136 4.26 23.09 11.06
C GLN A 136 3.02 22.29 11.45
N ALA A 137 2.55 21.38 10.58
CA ALA A 137 1.41 20.52 10.89
C ALA A 137 1.69 19.60 12.10
N LEU A 138 2.89 19.02 12.19
CA LEU A 138 3.30 18.20 13.33
C LEU A 138 3.49 19.04 14.61
N GLU A 139 4.03 20.25 14.49
CA GLU A 139 4.17 21.17 15.60
C GLU A 139 2.82 21.55 16.19
N GLU A 140 1.83 21.86 15.36
CA GLU A 140 0.48 22.22 15.80
C GLU A 140 -0.27 21.03 16.43
N ASN A 141 -0.16 19.83 15.85
CA ASN A 141 -1.03 18.71 16.20
C ASN A 141 -0.37 17.65 17.10
N LEU A 142 0.94 17.44 17.00
CA LEU A 142 1.65 16.36 17.70
C LEU A 142 2.48 16.86 18.89
N LYS A 143 3.14 18.03 18.78
CA LYS A 143 3.95 18.61 19.87
C LYS A 143 3.20 18.71 21.20
N PRO A 144 1.94 19.19 21.26
CA PRO A 144 1.22 19.31 22.54
C PRO A 144 0.99 17.96 23.22
N LEU A 145 0.77 16.90 22.43
CA LEU A 145 0.55 15.53 22.93
C LEU A 145 1.86 14.92 23.47
N LEU A 146 2.98 15.18 22.81
CA LEU A 146 4.30 14.72 23.26
C LEU A 146 4.70 15.42 24.57
N LEU A 147 4.54 16.74 24.64
CA LEU A 147 4.84 17.51 25.86
C LEU A 147 3.99 17.06 27.05
N ALA A 148 2.70 16.76 26.82
CA ALA A 148 1.82 16.22 27.86
C ALA A 148 2.26 14.84 28.39
N SER A 149 3.07 14.09 27.63
CA SER A 149 3.58 12.76 28.00
C SER A 149 4.95 12.78 28.68
N MET A 150 5.65 13.92 28.69
CA MET A 150 7.01 14.06 29.23
C MET A 150 7.03 14.83 30.56
N THR A 151 7.86 14.39 31.51
CA THR A 151 8.14 15.10 32.76
C THR A 151 9.54 15.74 32.70
N GLY A 152 9.61 17.08 32.72
CA GLY A 152 10.86 17.86 32.61
C GLY A 152 10.87 18.73 31.35
N VAL A 153 10.58 20.03 31.51
CA VAL A 153 10.03 20.88 30.45
C VAL A 153 11.07 21.42 29.46
N ASP A 154 12.27 21.79 29.92
CA ASP A 154 13.17 22.61 29.09
C ASP A 154 14.08 21.81 28.14
N GLN A 155 14.50 20.60 28.53
CA GLN A 155 15.29 19.70 27.66
C GLN A 155 14.41 18.88 26.71
N ALA A 156 13.12 18.76 27.02
CA ALA A 156 12.14 18.07 26.20
C ALA A 156 11.82 18.86 24.92
N ASP A 157 11.75 20.19 24.98
CA ASP A 157 11.28 21.00 23.85
C ASP A 157 12.23 20.95 22.64
N ALA A 158 13.53 21.18 22.85
CA ALA A 158 14.54 21.10 21.79
C ALA A 158 14.66 19.68 21.19
N THR A 159 14.50 18.64 22.04
CA THR A 159 14.52 17.24 21.60
C THR A 159 13.28 16.93 20.74
N ILE A 160 12.10 17.42 21.14
CA ILE A 160 10.86 17.25 20.36
C ILE A 160 10.98 18.00 19.05
N GLU A 161 11.47 19.25 19.04
CA GLU A 161 11.64 20.01 17.81
C GLU A 161 12.54 19.26 16.80
N GLN A 162 13.68 18.76 17.26
CA GLN A 162 14.57 17.96 16.42
C GLN A 162 13.87 16.70 15.87
N LEU A 163 13.10 16.01 16.71
CA LEU A 163 12.31 14.85 16.28
C LEU A 163 11.27 15.23 15.21
N LEU A 164 10.51 16.31 15.39
CA LEU A 164 9.50 16.75 14.43
C LEU A 164 10.13 17.13 13.09
N ARG A 165 11.28 17.81 13.11
CA ARG A 165 12.06 18.12 11.90
C ARG A 165 12.56 16.86 11.20
N GLN A 166 13.02 15.85 11.95
CA GLN A 166 13.44 14.58 11.34
C GLN A 166 12.26 13.83 10.71
N LEU A 167 11.11 13.79 11.39
CA LEU A 167 9.91 13.16 10.86
C LEU A 167 9.44 13.85 9.58
N SER A 168 9.38 15.20 9.56
CA SER A 168 8.84 15.96 8.43
C SER A 168 9.59 15.74 7.12
N GLN A 169 10.90 15.46 7.18
CA GLN A 169 11.73 15.19 6.00
C GLN A 169 11.23 14.03 5.15
N GLY A 170 10.66 12.98 5.76
CA GLY A 170 10.17 11.77 5.08
C GLY A 170 8.64 11.68 4.95
N MET A 171 7.90 12.68 5.43
CA MET A 171 6.43 12.60 5.53
C MET A 171 5.76 12.48 4.16
N THR A 172 6.24 13.21 3.16
CA THR A 172 5.65 13.18 1.80
C THR A 172 5.72 11.78 1.19
N GLY A 173 6.89 11.15 1.29
CA GLY A 173 7.18 9.81 0.81
C GLY A 173 6.45 8.77 1.64
N THR A 174 6.33 8.97 2.97
CA THR A 174 5.54 8.11 3.85
C THR A 174 4.07 8.12 3.46
N VAL A 175 3.48 9.28 3.18
CA VAL A 175 2.10 9.41 2.69
C VAL A 175 1.93 8.67 1.35
N ALA A 176 2.83 8.92 0.39
CA ALA A 176 2.75 8.27 -0.90
C ALA A 176 2.94 6.74 -0.82
N MET A 177 3.91 6.29 -0.01
CA MET A 177 4.17 4.90 0.30
C MET A 177 2.94 4.23 0.95
N ALA A 178 2.28 4.91 1.88
CA ALA A 178 1.06 4.41 2.53
C ALA A 178 -0.08 4.24 1.53
N VAL A 179 -0.33 5.24 0.66
CA VAL A 179 -1.34 5.17 -0.40
C VAL A 179 -1.08 3.99 -1.35
N VAL A 180 0.16 3.85 -1.82
CA VAL A 180 0.56 2.77 -2.73
C VAL A 180 0.42 1.41 -2.07
N THR A 181 0.97 1.25 -0.86
CA THR A 181 0.93 -0.01 -0.11
C THR A 181 -0.50 -0.42 0.20
N HIS A 182 -1.34 0.54 0.60
CA HIS A 182 -2.76 0.30 0.85
C HIS A 182 -3.47 -0.21 -0.41
N ALA A 183 -3.28 0.47 -1.54
CA ALA A 183 -3.87 0.06 -2.83
C ALA A 183 -3.43 -1.35 -3.24
N LEU A 184 -2.16 -1.69 -3.01
CA LEU A 184 -1.60 -3.01 -3.30
C LEU A 184 -2.15 -4.10 -2.37
N ILE A 185 -2.30 -3.83 -1.07
CA ILE A 185 -2.93 -4.76 -0.12
C ILE A 185 -4.39 -5.02 -0.52
N CYS A 186 -5.15 -3.96 -0.82
CA CYS A 186 -6.52 -4.08 -1.32
C CYS A 186 -6.60 -4.94 -2.58
N LEU A 187 -5.69 -4.72 -3.54
CA LEU A 187 -5.64 -5.49 -4.78
C LEU A 187 -5.26 -6.96 -4.55
N LEU A 188 -4.27 -7.24 -3.70
CA LEU A 188 -3.87 -8.61 -3.33
C LEU A 188 -5.04 -9.36 -2.69
N LEU A 189 -5.76 -8.72 -1.75
CA LEU A 189 -6.95 -9.29 -1.12
C LEU A 189 -8.08 -9.53 -2.12
N GLY A 190 -8.39 -8.55 -2.97
CA GLY A 190 -9.42 -8.69 -4.00
C GLY A 190 -9.08 -9.79 -5.01
N ARG A 191 -7.82 -9.90 -5.42
CA ARG A 191 -7.33 -10.98 -6.28
C ARG A 191 -7.41 -12.34 -5.59
N TRP A 192 -7.06 -12.42 -4.31
CA TRP A 192 -7.18 -13.65 -3.51
C TRP A 192 -8.64 -14.10 -3.38
N TRP A 193 -9.57 -13.18 -3.14
CA TRP A 193 -11.01 -13.47 -3.13
C TRP A 193 -11.50 -13.95 -4.50
N GLN A 194 -11.05 -13.30 -5.58
CA GLN A 194 -11.37 -13.71 -6.94
C GLN A 194 -10.85 -15.12 -7.24
N ALA A 195 -9.61 -15.44 -6.84
CA ALA A 195 -9.04 -16.77 -6.99
C ALA A 195 -9.84 -17.81 -6.18
N THR A 196 -10.20 -17.50 -4.94
CA THR A 196 -10.98 -18.41 -4.09
C THR A 196 -12.35 -18.76 -4.71
N LEU A 197 -12.99 -17.82 -5.42
CA LEU A 197 -14.29 -18.05 -6.06
C LEU A 197 -14.20 -18.71 -7.45
N TYR A 198 -13.18 -18.34 -8.24
CA TYR A 198 -13.18 -18.62 -9.68
C TYR A 198 -11.92 -19.33 -10.19
N ASN A 199 -10.84 -19.37 -9.42
CA ASN A 199 -9.58 -20.04 -9.78
C ASN A 199 -8.79 -20.47 -8.52
N PRO A 200 -9.26 -21.51 -7.78
CA PRO A 200 -8.65 -21.90 -6.52
C PRO A 200 -7.15 -22.19 -6.66
N GLY A 201 -6.34 -21.57 -5.81
CA GLY A 201 -4.88 -21.70 -5.86
C GLY A 201 -4.16 -20.76 -6.83
N GLY A 202 -4.86 -20.14 -7.79
CA GLY A 202 -4.24 -19.26 -8.79
C GLY A 202 -3.46 -18.08 -8.19
N PHE A 203 -3.99 -17.46 -7.14
CA PHE A 203 -3.30 -16.38 -6.42
C PHE A 203 -1.95 -16.81 -5.85
N LYS A 204 -1.84 -18.04 -5.32
CA LYS A 204 -0.58 -18.56 -4.79
C LYS A 204 0.47 -18.59 -5.90
N THR A 205 0.15 -19.20 -7.04
CA THR A 205 1.07 -19.29 -8.18
C THR A 205 1.53 -17.91 -8.65
N GLU A 206 0.60 -16.97 -8.79
CA GLU A 206 0.89 -15.59 -9.20
C GLU A 206 1.79 -14.85 -8.21
N PHE A 207 1.49 -14.93 -6.91
CA PHE A 207 2.26 -14.23 -5.89
C PHE A 207 3.69 -14.80 -5.76
N LEU A 208 3.85 -16.12 -5.78
CA LEU A 208 5.17 -16.76 -5.72
C LEU A 208 6.03 -16.44 -6.95
N GLY A 209 5.38 -16.27 -8.11
CA GLY A 209 6.01 -15.89 -9.38
C GLY A 209 6.23 -14.38 -9.56
N LEU A 210 5.83 -13.53 -8.60
CA LEU A 210 5.97 -12.08 -8.72
C LEU A 210 7.45 -11.69 -8.81
N ARG A 211 7.83 -11.08 -9.94
CA ARG A 211 9.20 -10.60 -10.20
C ARG A 211 9.14 -9.26 -10.91
N LEU A 212 9.81 -8.25 -10.36
CA LEU A 212 9.95 -6.95 -11.02
C LEU A 212 11.12 -6.98 -12.01
N GLY A 213 11.01 -6.14 -13.05
CA GLY A 213 12.02 -6.03 -14.09
C GLY A 213 13.29 -5.29 -13.64
N LYS A 214 14.40 -5.55 -14.36
CA LYS A 214 15.71 -4.89 -14.15
C LYS A 214 15.65 -3.36 -14.18
N ALA A 215 14.76 -2.79 -15.00
CA ALA A 215 14.59 -1.34 -15.08
C ALA A 215 14.15 -0.73 -13.73
N LEU A 216 13.14 -1.32 -13.06
CA LEU A 216 12.68 -0.84 -11.76
C LEU A 216 13.74 -1.00 -10.68
N ALA A 217 14.45 -2.13 -10.71
CA ALA A 217 15.51 -2.38 -9.75
C ALA A 217 16.68 -1.39 -9.94
N GLY A 218 17.01 -1.06 -11.20
CA GLY A 218 17.98 0.00 -11.51
C GLY A 218 17.55 1.37 -11.00
N ILE A 219 16.26 1.73 -11.12
CA ILE A 219 15.71 2.97 -10.56
C ILE A 219 15.85 2.99 -9.03
N ALA A 220 15.51 1.90 -8.34
CA ALA A 220 15.65 1.82 -6.89
C ALA A 220 17.11 1.94 -6.43
N VAL A 221 18.04 1.28 -7.14
CA VAL A 221 19.48 1.40 -6.86
C VAL A 221 19.98 2.82 -7.10
N LEU A 222 19.53 3.49 -8.17
CA LEU A 222 19.88 4.88 -8.45
C LEU A 222 19.36 5.81 -7.35
N LEU A 223 18.10 5.67 -6.94
CA LEU A 223 17.52 6.46 -5.86
C LEU A 223 18.27 6.25 -4.54
N LEU A 224 18.63 5.02 -4.21
CA LEU A 224 19.43 4.72 -3.03
C LEU A 224 20.81 5.38 -3.10
N ALA A 225 21.49 5.29 -4.24
CA ALA A 225 22.81 5.90 -4.42
C ALA A 225 22.77 7.44 -4.31
N LEU A 226 21.74 8.08 -4.87
CA LEU A 226 21.52 9.52 -4.77
C LEU A 226 21.18 9.95 -3.33
N ASP A 227 20.34 9.17 -2.65
CA ASP A 227 19.98 9.42 -1.25
C ASP A 227 21.21 9.37 -0.33
N LEU A 228 22.05 8.35 -0.49
CA LEU A 228 23.32 8.22 0.24
C LEU A 228 24.33 9.33 -0.10
N ALA A 229 24.24 9.92 -1.29
CA ALA A 229 25.04 11.07 -1.69
C ALA A 229 24.50 12.41 -1.12
N GLY A 230 23.38 12.40 -0.41
CA GLY A 230 22.82 13.58 0.26
C GLY A 230 22.12 14.55 -0.69
N THR A 231 21.54 14.08 -1.81
CA THR A 231 20.92 14.94 -2.85
C THR A 231 19.59 15.61 -2.44
N GLY A 232 19.26 15.63 -1.16
CA GLY A 232 18.08 16.30 -0.60
C GLY A 232 16.84 15.41 -0.45
N HIS A 233 15.83 15.95 0.24
CA HIS A 233 14.68 15.19 0.73
C HIS A 233 13.81 14.58 -0.37
N LEU A 234 13.74 15.20 -1.57
CA LEU A 234 12.93 14.66 -2.67
C LEU A 234 13.32 13.21 -3.00
N VAL A 235 14.62 12.93 -3.09
CA VAL A 235 15.12 11.59 -3.43
C VAL A 235 14.79 10.59 -2.31
N SER A 236 14.97 10.97 -1.05
CA SER A 236 14.59 10.15 0.11
C SER A 236 13.10 9.78 0.07
N ASN A 237 12.23 10.76 -0.26
CA ASN A 237 10.79 10.54 -0.36
C ASN A 237 10.41 9.64 -1.55
N LEU A 238 11.11 9.72 -2.68
CA LEU A 238 10.92 8.81 -3.81
C LEU A 238 11.41 7.39 -3.51
N LEU A 239 12.50 7.26 -2.74
CA LEU A 239 13.07 5.98 -2.31
C LEU A 239 12.09 5.21 -1.40
N LEU A 240 11.40 5.89 -0.48
CA LEU A 240 10.35 5.29 0.36
C LEU A 240 9.23 4.63 -0.48
N VAL A 241 8.83 5.25 -1.60
CA VAL A 241 7.84 4.65 -2.50
C VAL A 241 8.39 3.41 -3.20
N ALA A 242 9.66 3.44 -3.63
CA ALA A 242 10.32 2.27 -4.21
C ALA A 242 10.40 1.11 -3.20
N GLU A 243 10.71 1.41 -1.95
CA GLU A 243 10.77 0.44 -0.86
C GLU A 243 9.46 -0.36 -0.76
N ALA A 244 8.30 0.29 -0.74
CA ALA A 244 7.00 -0.40 -0.64
C ALA A 244 6.78 -1.47 -1.71
N VAL A 245 7.17 -1.19 -2.96
CA VAL A 245 6.98 -2.13 -4.07
C VAL A 245 7.98 -3.29 -3.99
N PHE A 246 9.23 -3.01 -3.59
CA PHE A 246 10.25 -4.04 -3.43
C PHE A 246 10.08 -4.90 -2.18
N VAL A 247 9.47 -4.39 -1.10
CA VAL A 247 9.03 -5.20 0.04
C VAL A 247 8.12 -6.34 -0.42
N LEU A 248 7.15 -6.06 -1.31
CA LEU A 248 6.27 -7.11 -1.83
C LEU A 248 7.02 -8.16 -2.66
N GLN A 249 8.03 -7.75 -3.44
CA GLN A 249 8.89 -8.73 -4.11
C GLN A 249 9.71 -9.54 -3.11
N GLY A 250 10.29 -8.91 -2.08
CA GLY A 250 10.99 -9.60 -1.00
C GLY A 250 10.11 -10.65 -0.31
N LEU A 251 8.88 -10.29 0.01
CA LEU A 251 7.88 -11.23 0.53
C LEU A 251 7.63 -12.38 -0.44
N ALA A 252 7.41 -12.10 -1.72
CA ALA A 252 7.20 -13.11 -2.74
C ALA A 252 8.39 -14.09 -2.84
N VAL A 253 9.62 -13.60 -2.72
CA VAL A 253 10.83 -14.43 -2.69
C VAL A 253 10.85 -15.32 -1.45
N VAL A 254 10.62 -14.79 -0.25
CA VAL A 254 10.59 -15.57 0.98
C VAL A 254 9.53 -16.66 0.93
N HIS A 255 8.32 -16.34 0.45
CA HIS A 255 7.24 -17.31 0.29
C HIS A 255 7.56 -18.37 -0.78
N ALA A 256 8.21 -17.98 -1.88
CA ALA A 256 8.60 -18.93 -2.94
C ALA A 256 9.65 -19.94 -2.42
N ILE A 257 10.65 -19.46 -1.69
CA ILE A 257 11.68 -20.30 -1.08
C ILE A 257 11.05 -21.21 -0.01
N ALA A 258 10.20 -20.68 0.86
CA ALA A 258 9.52 -21.47 1.89
C ALA A 258 8.65 -22.57 1.26
N SER A 259 7.91 -22.26 0.19
CA SER A 259 7.09 -23.24 -0.52
C SER A 259 7.93 -24.30 -1.23
N ALA A 260 9.07 -23.93 -1.84
CA ALA A 260 9.95 -24.89 -2.51
C ALA A 260 10.66 -25.83 -1.53
N LYS A 261 10.98 -25.33 -0.34
CA LYS A 261 11.57 -26.13 0.75
C LYS A 261 10.54 -26.95 1.55
N GLY A 262 9.26 -26.88 1.20
CA GLY A 262 8.20 -27.60 1.92
C GLY A 262 8.02 -27.16 3.37
N LEU A 263 8.39 -25.92 3.71
CA LEU A 263 8.24 -25.41 5.08
C LEU A 263 6.76 -25.26 5.45
N HIS A 264 6.44 -25.55 6.71
CA HIS A 264 5.11 -25.31 7.26
C HIS A 264 4.80 -23.79 7.27
N SER A 265 3.53 -23.43 7.07
CA SER A 265 3.09 -22.02 6.99
C SER A 265 3.43 -21.19 8.24
N GLY A 266 3.47 -21.83 9.41
CA GLY A 266 3.86 -21.21 10.68
C GLY A 266 5.29 -20.65 10.69
N TRP A 267 6.18 -21.11 9.79
CA TRP A 267 7.53 -20.57 9.66
C TRP A 267 7.55 -19.10 9.21
N LEU A 268 6.47 -18.62 8.60
CA LEU A 268 6.34 -17.23 8.18
C LEU A 268 5.86 -16.30 9.30
N ALA A 269 5.36 -16.85 10.42
CA ALA A 269 4.83 -16.03 11.51
C ALA A 269 5.88 -15.07 12.10
N PRO A 270 7.13 -15.49 12.39
CA PRO A 270 8.17 -14.57 12.88
C PRO A 270 8.47 -13.43 11.91
N MET A 271 8.47 -13.70 10.60
CA MET A 271 8.69 -12.67 9.58
C MET A 271 7.60 -11.59 9.62
N TYR A 272 6.33 -11.99 9.76
CA TYR A 272 5.22 -11.03 9.86
C TYR A 272 5.21 -10.25 11.19
N VAL A 273 5.58 -10.89 12.30
CA VAL A 273 5.71 -10.23 13.60
C VAL A 273 6.84 -9.19 13.59
N LEU A 274 7.97 -9.53 12.96
CA LEU A 274 9.16 -8.67 12.87
C LEU A 274 9.13 -7.73 11.65
N MET A 275 8.05 -7.75 10.87
CA MET A 275 7.91 -7.03 9.61
C MET A 275 8.33 -5.55 9.68
N PRO A 276 7.95 -4.76 10.70
CA PRO A 276 8.35 -3.36 10.80
C PRO A 276 9.88 -3.15 10.81
N PHE A 277 10.64 -4.12 11.34
CA PHE A 277 12.10 -4.08 11.40
C PHE A 277 12.77 -4.70 10.16
N LEU A 278 12.01 -5.45 9.35
CA LEU A 278 12.52 -6.19 8.20
C LEU A 278 12.21 -5.52 6.87
N MET A 279 11.48 -4.39 6.84
CA MET A 279 11.08 -3.71 5.59
C MET A 279 12.28 -3.44 4.67
N GLY A 280 13.30 -2.73 5.15
CA GLY A 280 14.49 -2.44 4.36
C GLY A 280 15.24 -3.69 3.89
N LEU A 281 15.29 -4.74 4.72
CA LEU A 281 15.92 -6.01 4.34
C LEU A 281 15.11 -6.75 3.27
N LEU A 282 13.78 -6.75 3.37
CA LEU A 282 12.88 -7.35 2.38
C LEU A 282 12.95 -6.57 1.05
N ALA A 283 12.98 -5.24 1.11
CA ALA A 283 13.16 -4.42 -0.08
C ALA A 283 14.50 -4.71 -0.76
N LEU A 284 15.59 -4.73 0.01
CA LEU A 284 16.92 -5.08 -0.50
C LEU A 284 16.93 -6.48 -1.11
N MET A 285 16.34 -7.47 -0.44
CA MET A 285 16.19 -8.82 -0.97
C MET A 285 15.43 -8.83 -2.29
N GLY A 286 14.33 -8.08 -2.38
CA GLY A 286 13.53 -7.92 -3.59
C GLY A 286 14.33 -7.31 -4.75
N VAL A 287 15.11 -6.25 -4.48
CA VAL A 287 15.98 -5.60 -5.48
C VAL A 287 17.06 -6.57 -5.97
N VAL A 288 17.78 -7.21 -5.05
CA VAL A 288 18.91 -8.11 -5.37
C VAL A 288 18.43 -9.36 -6.11
N ASP A 289 17.26 -9.90 -5.77
CA ASP A 289 16.67 -11.07 -6.44
C ASP A 289 16.52 -10.90 -7.96
N VAL A 290 16.34 -9.66 -8.44
CA VAL A 290 16.22 -9.38 -9.87
C VAL A 290 17.45 -9.85 -10.66
N TRP A 291 18.65 -9.75 -10.09
CA TRP A 291 19.89 -10.21 -10.71
C TRP A 291 20.44 -11.52 -10.12
N ALA A 292 20.34 -11.69 -8.79
CA ALA A 292 20.90 -12.85 -8.11
C ALA A 292 20.07 -14.13 -8.31
N ASP A 293 18.77 -13.99 -8.60
CA ASP A 293 17.79 -15.06 -8.76
C ASP A 293 17.82 -16.04 -7.58
N PHE A 294 17.42 -15.55 -6.39
CA PHE A 294 17.44 -16.35 -5.17
C PHE A 294 16.52 -17.57 -5.29
N ARG A 295 15.42 -17.45 -6.04
CA ARG A 295 14.49 -18.53 -6.32
C ARG A 295 15.16 -19.68 -7.08
N ALA A 296 15.86 -19.40 -8.17
CA ALA A 296 16.58 -20.44 -8.92
C ALA A 296 17.65 -21.14 -8.05
N ARG A 297 18.40 -20.38 -7.23
CA ARG A 297 19.41 -20.93 -6.33
C ARG A 297 18.84 -21.79 -5.21
N ALA A 298 17.60 -21.51 -4.80
CA ALA A 298 16.88 -22.28 -3.78
C ALA A 298 16.14 -23.50 -4.35
N GLY A 299 16.27 -23.81 -5.65
CA GLY A 299 15.62 -24.95 -6.28
C GLY A 299 14.14 -24.72 -6.60
N VAL A 300 13.67 -23.48 -6.67
CA VAL A 300 12.31 -23.17 -7.15
C VAL A 300 12.27 -23.49 -8.65
N ALA A 301 11.44 -24.48 -9.04
CA ALA A 301 11.28 -24.84 -10.44
C ALA A 301 10.83 -23.62 -11.26
N LYS A 302 11.49 -23.36 -12.39
CA LYS A 302 11.04 -22.32 -13.33
C LYS A 302 9.66 -22.72 -13.84
N THR A 303 8.65 -21.90 -13.57
CA THR A 303 7.40 -21.97 -14.31
C THR A 303 7.73 -21.64 -15.76
N LYS A 304 7.54 -22.61 -16.66
CA LYS A 304 7.56 -22.34 -18.10
C LYS A 304 6.55 -21.21 -18.36
N ASP A 305 6.96 -20.24 -19.16
CA ASP A 305 6.19 -19.10 -19.65
C ASP A 305 6.26 -17.83 -18.77
N SER A 306 7.34 -17.06 -19.02
CA SER A 306 7.37 -15.59 -18.92
C SER A 306 7.85 -15.02 -20.24
#